data_AF-A0A136KUS4-F1
#
_entry.id   AF-A0A136KUS4-F1
#
_cell.length_a   1.000
_cell.length_b   1.000
_cell.length_c   1.000
_cell.angle_alpha   90.00
_cell.angle_beta   90.00
_cell.angle_gamma   90.00
#
_symmetry.space_group_name_H-M   'P 1'
#
loop_
_entity.id
_entity.type
_entity.pdbx_description
1 polymer ?
#
loop_
_entity_poly.entity_id
_entity_poly.type
_entity_poly.pdbx_seq_one_letter_code
_entity_poly.pdbx_strand_id
1 'polypeptide(L)'
;MSTESSKPSRLAIFSIVLPIIILLVWCIYLISFGVFTGSATNTADDELMGLGLLFGGGSLAGILTVLLSLTGVIVGVIAIRKNDSRKNIAIAGLVINLLCLLPYVLFIAFLIFSAVGSS
;
A
#
# COMPACT_ATOMS: atom_id res chain seq x y z
N MET A 1 27.88 31.71 9.10
CA MET A 1 26.76 30.77 9.30
C MET A 1 25.94 30.81 8.01
N SER A 2 26.28 29.95 7.05
CA SER A 2 25.63 29.93 5.75
C SER A 2 24.20 29.43 5.95
N THR A 3 23.24 30.32 5.77
CA THR A 3 21.83 29.98 5.58
C THR A 3 21.72 29.25 4.25
N GLU A 4 22.08 27.98 4.21
CA GLU A 4 21.60 27.11 3.15
C GLU A 4 20.07 27.09 3.26
N SER A 5 19.43 27.87 2.39
CA SER A 5 18.01 27.74 2.09
C SER A 5 17.79 26.30 1.68
N SER A 6 17.47 25.46 2.67
CA SER A 6 17.22 24.04 2.50
C SER A 6 16.01 23.92 1.59
N LYS A 7 16.25 23.75 0.28
CA LYS A 7 15.19 23.46 -0.67
C LYS A 7 14.32 22.35 -0.07
N PRO A 8 13.00 22.53 0.03
CA PRO A 8 12.12 21.52 0.61
C PRO A 8 12.36 20.20 -0.14
N SER A 9 12.74 19.14 0.58
CA SER A 9 13.04 17.88 -0.08
C SER A 9 11.74 17.30 -0.59
N ARG A 10 11.69 17.04 -1.90
CA ARG A 10 10.53 16.40 -2.53
C ARG A 10 10.24 15.01 -1.93
N LEU A 11 11.21 14.41 -1.24
CA LEU A 11 11.09 13.13 -0.55
C LEU A 11 9.97 13.11 0.49
N ALA A 12 9.81 14.18 1.29
CA ALA A 12 8.73 14.24 2.28
C ALA A 12 7.34 14.21 1.62
N ILE A 13 7.20 14.81 0.43
CA ILE A 13 5.97 14.81 -0.35
C ILE A 13 5.71 13.41 -0.92
N PHE A 14 6.74 12.76 -1.48
CA PHE A 14 6.61 11.40 -2.02
C PHE A 14 6.12 10.40 -0.97
N SER A 15 6.56 10.53 0.29
CA SER A 15 6.09 9.66 1.39
C SER A 15 4.57 9.76 1.64
N ILE A 16 3.94 10.92 1.39
CA ILE A 16 2.48 11.08 1.47
C ILE A 16 1.76 10.71 0.18
N VAL A 17 2.37 10.93 -0.99
CA VAL A 17 1.72 10.61 -2.27
C VAL A 17 1.56 9.10 -2.45
N LEU A 18 2.53 8.30 -2.00
CA LEU A 18 2.51 6.84 -2.10
C LEU A 18 1.26 6.19 -1.50
N PRO A 19 0.83 6.49 -0.26
CA PRO A 19 -0.40 5.93 0.29
C PRO A 19 -1.67 6.41 -0.42
N ILE A 20 -1.67 7.60 -1.03
CA ILE A 20 -2.79 8.06 -1.88
C ILE A 20 -2.89 7.18 -3.13
N ILE A 21 -1.75 6.85 -3.77
CA ILE A 21 -1.71 5.94 -4.91
C ILE A 21 -2.23 4.55 -4.52
N ILE A 22 -1.82 4.04 -3.36
CA ILE A 22 -2.31 2.76 -2.82
C ILE A 22 -3.83 2.79 -2.67
N LEU A 23 -4.37 3.84 -2.06
CA LEU A 23 -5.81 4.01 -1.91
C LEU A 23 -6.53 3.99 -3.27
N LEU A 24 -5.99 4.70 -4.27
CA LEU A 24 -6.57 4.71 -5.61
C LEU A 24 -6.56 3.33 -6.27
N VAL A 25 -5.49 2.54 -6.12
CA VAL A 25 -5.42 1.15 -6.63
C VAL A 25 -6.53 0.30 -5.99
N TRP A 26 -6.72 0.41 -4.67
CA TRP A 26 -7.78 -0.32 -3.97
C TRP A 26 -9.18 0.15 -4.36
N CYS A 27 -9.40 1.45 -4.56
CA CYS A 27 -10.66 1.96 -5.06
C CYS A 27 -10.99 1.41 -6.45
N ILE A 28 -10.02 1.45 -7.37
CA ILE A 28 -10.20 0.89 -8.73
C ILE A 28 -10.52 -0.60 -8.63
N TYR A 29 -9.75 -1.36 -7.83
CA TYR A 29 -9.98 -2.78 -7.62
C TYR A 29 -11.38 -3.08 -7.08
N LEU A 30 -11.82 -2.40 -6.01
CA LEU A 30 -13.13 -2.63 -5.39
C LEU A 30 -14.28 -2.26 -6.32
N ILE A 31 -14.15 -1.18 -7.09
CA ILE A 31 -15.16 -0.78 -8.09
C ILE A 31 -15.22 -1.84 -9.19
N SER A 32 -14.08 -2.23 -9.77
CA SER A 32 -14.03 -3.27 -10.80
C SER A 32 -14.63 -4.58 -10.27
N PHE A 33 -14.24 -5.00 -9.07
CA PHE A 33 -14.78 -6.19 -8.42
C PHE A 33 -16.30 -6.09 -8.27
N GLY A 34 -16.81 -5.01 -7.69
CA GLY A 34 -18.25 -4.82 -7.50
C GLY A 34 -19.05 -4.79 -8.80
N VAL A 35 -18.50 -4.24 -9.89
CA VAL A 35 -19.15 -4.26 -11.21
C VAL A 35 -19.21 -5.68 -11.77
N PHE A 36 -18.11 -6.43 -11.72
CA PHE A 36 -18.07 -7.79 -12.26
C PHE A 36 -18.90 -8.77 -11.43
N THR A 37 -18.86 -8.69 -10.10
CA THR A 37 -19.65 -9.59 -9.24
C THR A 37 -21.11 -9.17 -9.08
N GLY A 38 -21.42 -7.88 -9.16
CA GLY A 38 -22.80 -7.38 -9.12
C GLY A 38 -23.60 -7.69 -10.38
N SER A 39 -22.91 -7.89 -11.51
CA SER A 39 -23.51 -8.27 -12.80
C SER A 39 -23.63 -9.79 -12.98
N ALA A 40 -22.98 -10.58 -12.12
CA ALA A 40 -22.83 -12.04 -12.23
C ALA A 40 -24.12 -12.84 -11.94
N THR A 41 -25.29 -12.28 -12.22
CA THR A 41 -26.56 -12.94 -11.90
C THR A 41 -26.91 -14.12 -12.80
N ASN A 42 -26.26 -14.37 -13.97
CA ASN A 42 -26.75 -15.45 -14.86
C ASN A 42 -25.75 -16.11 -15.84
N THR A 43 -24.42 -15.92 -15.78
CA THR A 43 -23.50 -16.65 -16.68
C THR A 43 -22.28 -17.23 -15.94
N ALA A 44 -21.92 -18.48 -16.27
CA ALA A 44 -20.76 -19.16 -15.70
C ALA A 44 -19.43 -18.45 -16.04
N ASP A 45 -19.40 -17.66 -17.13
CA ASP A 45 -18.24 -16.88 -17.53
C ASP A 45 -18.00 -15.69 -16.58
N ASP A 46 -19.07 -15.05 -16.09
CA ASP A 46 -18.99 -13.95 -15.12
C ASP A 46 -18.51 -14.42 -13.73
N GLU A 47 -18.90 -15.64 -13.32
CA GLU A 47 -18.40 -16.24 -12.08
C GLU A 47 -16.89 -16.53 -12.15
N LEU A 48 -16.41 -17.06 -13.27
CA LEU A 48 -14.99 -17.34 -13.48
C LEU A 48 -14.17 -16.04 -13.52
N MET A 49 -14.68 -14.98 -14.17
CA MET A 49 -14.06 -13.66 -14.15
C MET A 49 -14.07 -13.03 -12.75
N GLY A 50 -15.15 -13.18 -11.99
CA GLY A 50 -15.25 -12.72 -10.60
C GLY A 50 -14.22 -13.38 -9.69
N LEU A 51 -14.04 -14.71 -9.80
CA LEU A 51 -13.01 -15.46 -9.07
C LEU A 51 -11.59 -15.06 -9.51
N GLY A 52 -11.37 -14.88 -10.81
CA GLY A 52 -10.11 -14.40 -11.36
C GLY A 52 -9.74 -13.00 -10.83
N LEU A 53 -10.71 -12.10 -10.70
CA LEU A 53 -10.50 -10.79 -10.09
C LEU A 53 -10.24 -10.90 -8.58
N LEU A 54 -11.00 -11.73 -7.87
CA LEU A 54 -10.86 -11.93 -6.42
C LEU A 54 -9.45 -12.41 -6.05
N PHE A 55 -8.99 -13.48 -6.70
CA PHE A 55 -7.71 -14.10 -6.40
C PHE A 55 -6.55 -13.43 -7.13
N GLY A 56 -6.68 -13.15 -8.42
CA GLY A 56 -5.62 -12.54 -9.23
C GLY A 56 -5.50 -11.04 -8.99
N GLY A 57 -6.60 -10.30 -9.11
CA GLY A 57 -6.65 -8.85 -8.91
C GLY A 57 -6.31 -8.44 -7.48
N GLY A 58 -6.88 -9.15 -6.50
CA GLY A 58 -6.57 -8.93 -5.08
C GLY A 58 -5.10 -9.17 -4.75
N SER A 59 -4.50 -10.25 -5.29
CA SER A 59 -3.08 -10.55 -5.10
C SER A 59 -2.16 -9.48 -5.72
N LEU A 60 -2.48 -9.04 -6.95
CA LEU A 60 -1.73 -7.97 -7.63
C LEU A 60 -1.81 -6.64 -6.86
N ALA A 61 -3.00 -6.24 -6.42
CA ALA A 61 -3.21 -5.05 -5.60
C ALA A 61 -2.44 -5.16 -4.26
N GLY A 62 -2.44 -6.33 -3.64
CA GLY A 62 -1.68 -6.62 -2.43
C GLY A 62 -0.16 -6.49 -2.62
N ILE A 63 0.40 -7.11 -3.66
CA ILE A 63 1.83 -7.03 -3.99
C ILE A 63 2.25 -5.57 -4.24
N LEU A 64 1.48 -4.84 -5.06
CA LEU A 64 1.73 -3.43 -5.34
C LEU A 64 1.67 -2.59 -4.06
N THR A 65 0.70 -2.87 -3.18
CA THR A 65 0.58 -2.18 -1.89
C THR A 65 1.82 -2.36 -1.03
N VAL A 66 2.34 -3.59 -0.93
CA VAL A 66 3.57 -3.88 -0.16
C VAL A 66 4.77 -3.14 -0.74
N LEU A 67 4.98 -3.19 -2.06
CA LEU A 67 6.11 -2.54 -2.72
C LEU A 67 6.07 -1.01 -2.58
N LEU A 68 4.91 -0.40 -2.81
CA LEU A 68 4.72 1.04 -2.69
C LEU A 68 4.84 1.50 -1.24
N SER A 69 4.27 0.75 -0.29
CA SER A 69 4.35 1.10 1.13
C SER A 69 5.78 0.99 1.65
N LEU A 70 6.53 -0.05 1.27
CA LEU A 70 7.96 -0.18 1.62
C LEU A 70 8.77 0.99 1.06
N THR A 71 8.51 1.38 -0.18
CA THR A 71 9.13 2.56 -0.79
C THR A 71 8.79 3.82 0.02
N GLY A 72 7.53 3.99 0.43
CA GLY A 72 7.07 5.13 1.23
C GLY A 72 7.68 5.18 2.62
N VAL A 73 7.89 4.02 3.25
CA VAL A 73 8.62 3.87 4.51
C VAL A 73 10.08 4.29 4.35
N ILE A 74 10.79 3.76 3.35
CA ILE A 74 12.20 4.08 3.11
C ILE A 74 12.38 5.58 2.85
N VAL A 75 11.56 6.15 1.97
CA VAL A 75 11.59 7.58 1.63
C VAL A 75 11.25 8.44 2.85
N GLY A 76 10.24 8.05 3.64
CA GLY A 76 9.87 8.73 4.88
C GLY A 76 11.00 8.75 5.91
N VAL A 77 11.64 7.60 6.15
CA VAL A 77 12.80 7.48 7.06
C VAL A 77 13.96 8.36 6.60
N ILE A 78 14.27 8.37 5.29
CA ILE A 78 15.35 9.21 4.74
C ILE A 78 15.02 10.69 4.91
N ALA A 79 13.78 11.11 4.66
CA ALA A 79 13.35 12.50 4.83
C ALA A 79 13.45 12.96 6.31
N ILE A 80 13.09 12.09 7.26
CA ILE A 80 13.22 12.36 8.70
C ILE A 80 14.69 12.48 9.09
N ARG A 81 15.56 11.58 8.61
CA ARG A 81 17.00 11.58 8.91
C ARG A 81 17.72 12.82 8.37
N LYS A 82 17.29 13.36 7.23
CA LYS A 82 17.84 14.59 6.65
C LYS A 82 17.38 15.89 7.32
N ASN A 83 16.61 15.78 8.41
CA ASN A 83 16.08 16.90 9.19
C ASN A 83 15.38 17.97 8.32
N ASP A 84 14.58 17.50 7.36
CA ASP A 84 13.85 18.38 6.45
C ASP A 84 12.86 19.27 7.21
N SER A 85 12.72 20.52 6.75
CA SER A 85 11.68 21.48 7.15
C SER A 85 10.27 20.90 7.22
N ARG A 86 9.99 19.84 6.43
CA ARG A 86 8.70 19.14 6.35
C ARG A 86 8.66 17.82 7.12
N LYS A 87 9.45 17.69 8.19
CA LYS A 87 9.55 16.47 9.00
C LYS A 87 8.20 15.91 9.46
N ASN A 88 7.26 16.76 9.89
CA ASN A 88 5.94 16.32 10.33
C ASN A 88 5.13 15.63 9.20
N ILE A 89 5.29 16.12 7.97
CA ILE A 89 4.66 15.55 6.77
C ILE A 89 5.28 14.18 6.46
N ALA A 90 6.60 14.06 6.55
CA ALA A 90 7.31 12.79 6.37
C ALA A 90 6.93 11.76 7.44
N ILE A 91 6.73 12.17 8.70
CA ILE A 91 6.25 11.29 9.78
C ILE A 91 4.82 10.81 9.50
N ALA A 92 3.92 11.71 9.10
CA ALA A 92 2.55 11.34 8.76
C ALA A 92 2.53 10.32 7.60
N GLY A 93 3.29 10.60 6.53
CA GLY A 93 3.45 9.66 5.41
C GLY A 93 4.01 8.30 5.86
N LEU A 94 5.05 8.29 6.70
CA LEU A 94 5.62 7.07 7.26
C LEU A 94 4.60 6.25 8.04
N VAL A 95 3.83 6.89 8.93
CA VAL A 95 2.79 6.21 9.74
C VAL A 95 1.72 5.60 8.83
N ILE A 96 1.25 6.34 7.82
CA ILE A 96 0.22 5.83 6.90
C ILE A 96 0.76 4.63 6.10
N ASN A 97 1.98 4.71 5.56
CA ASN A 97 2.57 3.57 4.84
C ASN A 97 2.77 2.34 5.76
N LEU A 98 3.13 2.54 7.03
CA LEU A 98 3.21 1.45 8.01
C LEU A 98 1.83 0.83 8.30
N LEU A 99 0.79 1.66 8.43
CA LEU A 99 -0.59 1.17 8.56
C LEU A 99 -1.04 0.38 7.33
N CYS A 100 -0.65 0.82 6.12
CA CYS A 100 -0.90 0.07 4.89
C CYS A 100 -0.16 -1.27 4.86
N LEU A 101 1.04 -1.37 5.44
CA LEU A 101 1.84 -2.62 5.50
C LEU A 101 1.35 -3.59 6.57
N LEU A 102 0.86 -3.07 7.70
CA LEU A 102 0.50 -3.85 8.88
C LEU A 102 -0.39 -5.07 8.58
N PRO A 103 -1.51 -4.98 7.83
CA PRO A 103 -2.36 -6.15 7.57
C PRO A 103 -1.62 -7.25 6.81
N TYR A 104 -0.72 -6.90 5.90
CA TYR A 104 0.08 -7.87 5.14
C TYR A 104 1.14 -8.54 6.02
N VAL A 105 1.80 -7.76 6.87
CA VAL A 105 2.81 -8.30 7.81
C VAL A 105 2.15 -9.23 8.83
N LEU A 106 0.99 -8.87 9.36
CA LEU A 106 0.22 -9.71 10.28
C LEU A 106 -0.25 -11.00 9.59
N PHE A 107 -0.72 -10.91 8.35
CA PHE A 107 -1.13 -12.07 7.57
C PHE A 107 0.03 -13.04 7.34
N ILE A 108 1.19 -12.53 6.92
CA ILE A 108 2.41 -13.34 6.73
C ILE A 108 2.84 -13.97 8.06
N ALA A 109 2.86 -13.20 9.16
CA ALA A 109 3.21 -13.73 10.48
C ALA A 109 2.27 -14.86 10.89
N PHE A 110 0.96 -14.69 10.70
CA PHE A 110 -0.04 -15.71 10.98
C PHE A 110 0.21 -16.99 10.16
N LEU A 111 0.51 -16.89 8.87
CA LEU A 111 0.85 -18.04 8.03
C LEU A 111 2.09 -18.77 8.53
N ILE A 112 3.14 -18.03 8.90
CA ILE A 112 4.38 -18.61 9.44
C ILE A 112 4.12 -19.33 10.75
N PHE A 113 3.40 -18.71 11.71
CA PHE A 113 3.08 -19.36 12.98
C PHE A 113 2.20 -20.59 12.80
N SER A 114 1.27 -20.56 11.85
CA SER A 114 0.42 -21.72 11.54
C SER A 114 1.24 -22.87 10.94
N ALA A 115 2.20 -22.57 10.06
CA ALA A 115 3.09 -23.58 9.49
C ALA A 115 4.00 -24.22 10.55
N VAL A 116 4.58 -23.41 11.45
CA VAL A 116 5.45 -23.90 12.54
C VAL A 116 4.66 -24.66 13.61
N GLY A 117 3.39 -24.31 13.87
CA GLY A 117 2.54 -25.05 14.80
C GLY A 117 2.00 -26.37 14.25
N SER A 118 2.15 -26.63 12.94
CA SER A 118 1.70 -27.86 12.27
C SER A 118 2.80 -28.92 12.11
N SER A 119 4.03 -28.61 12.52
CA SER A 119 5.18 -29.53 12.57
C SER A 119 5.46 -30.00 13.99
#